data_AF-A0A421D985-F1
#
_entry.id   AF-A0A421D985-F1
#
_cell.length_a   1.000
_cell.length_b   1.000
_cell.length_c   1.000
_cell.angle_alpha   90.00
_cell.angle_beta   90.00
_cell.angle_gamma   90.00
#
_symmetry.space_group_name_H-M   'P 1'
#
loop_
_entity.id
_entity.type
_entity.pdbx_description
1 polymer ?
#
loop_
_entity_poly.entity_id
_entity_poly.type
_entity_poly.pdbx_seq_one_letter_code
_entity_poly.pdbx_strand_id
1 'polypeptide(L)'
;MSSFSKAIRLKKLQEEQGTGPGNAQRYRYCIQVTDECLDSIIRRAPPPEEEKINEEGFVNIIDARWEPYSQWEGGERLEHDEEPLEGCTLLDVGWMRVRYDGVMTGSYYYLRNQGAWDHEYRRPPEIVEQ
;
A
#
# COMPACT_ATOMS: atom_id res chain seq x y z
N MET A 1 0.56 22.38 -29.13
CA MET A 1 -0.11 21.15 -29.64
C MET A 1 0.30 19.85 -28.94
N SER A 2 1.40 19.79 -28.19
CA SER A 2 1.92 18.53 -27.58
C SER A 2 1.15 17.98 -26.36
N SER A 3 0.41 18.81 -25.62
CA SER A 3 -0.21 18.41 -24.35
C SER A 3 -1.49 17.57 -24.55
N PHE A 4 -2.32 17.94 -25.54
CA PHE A 4 -3.58 17.27 -25.83
C PHE A 4 -3.40 15.81 -26.29
N SER A 5 -2.43 15.53 -27.17
CA SER A 5 -2.17 14.16 -27.61
C SER A 5 -1.66 13.26 -26.48
N LYS A 6 -0.93 13.82 -25.51
CA LYS A 6 -0.45 13.08 -24.33
C LYS A 6 -1.62 12.73 -23.40
N ALA A 7 -2.54 13.67 -23.17
CA ALA A 7 -3.75 13.46 -22.38
C ALA A 7 -4.69 12.41 -23.00
N ILE A 8 -4.84 12.42 -24.34
CA ILE A 8 -5.63 11.41 -25.06
C ILE A 8 -5.02 10.01 -24.92
N ARG A 9 -3.68 9.89 -25.01
CA ARG A 9 -2.98 8.60 -24.86
C ARG A 9 -3.08 8.03 -23.44
N LEU A 10 -2.99 8.89 -22.43
CA LEU A 10 -3.16 8.50 -21.02
C LEU A 10 -4.58 8.02 -20.73
N LYS A 11 -5.61 8.71 -21.25
CA LYS A 11 -7.00 8.26 -21.15
C LYS A 11 -7.21 6.88 -21.77
N LYS A 12 -6.66 6.65 -22.97
CA LYS A 12 -6.85 5.38 -23.69
C LYS A 12 -6.23 4.18 -22.95
N LEU A 13 -5.02 4.36 -22.39
CA LEU A 13 -4.37 3.34 -21.54
C LEU A 13 -5.09 3.09 -20.20
N GLN A 14 -5.89 4.05 -19.73
CA GLN A 14 -6.70 3.90 -18.52
C GLN A 14 -7.99 3.14 -18.81
N GLU A 15 -8.65 3.42 -19.93
CA GLU A 15 -9.88 2.73 -20.37
C GLU A 15 -9.65 1.25 -20.71
N GLU A 16 -8.48 0.88 -21.26
CA GLU A 16 -8.12 -0.51 -21.57
C GLU A 16 -8.07 -1.43 -20.34
N GLN A 17 -8.05 -0.88 -19.12
CA GLN A 17 -8.06 -1.65 -17.87
C GLN A 17 -9.45 -1.78 -17.23
N GLY A 18 -10.52 -1.47 -17.97
CA GLY A 18 -11.91 -1.66 -17.54
C GLY A 18 -12.31 -0.77 -16.36
N THR A 19 -11.54 0.28 -16.05
CA THR A 19 -11.75 1.17 -14.91
C THR A 19 -11.67 2.63 -15.38
N GLY A 20 -12.56 3.48 -14.88
CA GLY A 20 -12.59 4.90 -15.26
C GLY A 20 -11.27 5.64 -14.95
N PRO A 21 -11.01 6.79 -15.59
CA PRO A 21 -9.79 7.56 -15.40
C PRO A 21 -9.52 7.85 -13.91
N GLY A 22 -8.33 7.49 -13.42
CA GLY A 22 -7.90 7.76 -12.03
C GLY A 22 -8.42 6.79 -10.95
N ASN A 23 -9.21 5.77 -11.32
CA ASN A 23 -9.76 4.80 -10.35
C ASN A 23 -8.97 3.49 -10.26
N ALA A 24 -8.02 3.25 -11.16
CA ALA A 24 -7.17 2.07 -11.07
C ALA A 24 -6.21 2.15 -9.88
N GLN A 25 -5.87 0.99 -9.31
CA GLN A 25 -5.06 0.83 -8.10
C GLN A 25 -3.72 1.54 -8.19
N ARG A 26 -3.06 1.49 -9.35
CA ARG A 26 -1.77 2.17 -9.60
C ARG A 26 -1.80 3.70 -9.47
N TYR A 27 -2.98 4.32 -9.44
CA TYR A 27 -3.16 5.75 -9.21
C TYR A 27 -3.67 6.07 -7.80
N ARG A 28 -4.05 5.04 -7.04
CA ARG A 28 -4.53 5.15 -5.66
C ARG A 28 -3.42 4.79 -4.68
N TYR A 29 -2.56 3.84 -5.04
CA TYR A 29 -1.53 3.33 -4.16
C TYR A 29 -0.14 3.42 -4.78
N CYS A 30 0.86 3.67 -3.94
CA CYS A 30 2.26 3.65 -4.29
C CYS A 30 2.93 2.44 -3.65
N ILE A 31 3.79 1.75 -4.39
CA ILE A 31 4.70 0.75 -3.80
C ILE A 31 5.96 1.49 -3.37
N GLN A 32 6.31 1.39 -2.09
CA GLN A 32 7.54 1.93 -1.53
C GLN A 32 8.44 0.76 -1.14
N VAL A 33 9.69 0.84 -1.59
CA VAL A 33 10.76 -0.10 -1.22
C VAL A 33 11.80 0.67 -0.43
N THR A 34 11.88 0.39 0.87
CA THR A 34 12.84 1.00 1.80
C THR A 34 14.05 0.09 1.99
N ASP A 35 15.09 0.58 2.68
CA ASP A 35 16.24 -0.25 3.07
C ASP A 35 15.82 -1.46 3.92
N GLU A 36 14.79 -1.31 4.76
CA GLU A 36 14.24 -2.40 5.57
C GLU A 36 13.57 -3.47 4.69
N CYS A 37 12.84 -3.05 3.64
CA CYS A 37 12.25 -3.98 2.68
C CYS A 37 13.36 -4.79 2.00
N LEU A 38 14.41 -4.12 1.52
CA LEU A 38 15.56 -4.79 0.88
C LEU A 38 16.27 -5.75 1.83
N ASP A 39 16.42 -5.39 3.11
CA ASP A 39 17.00 -6.25 4.14
C ASP A 39 16.16 -7.51 4.35
N SER A 40 14.84 -7.38 4.48
CA SER A 40 13.91 -8.51 4.63
C SER A 40 13.95 -9.46 3.44
N ILE A 41 14.02 -8.93 2.21
CA ILE A 41 13.91 -9.72 0.98
C ILE A 41 15.23 -10.40 0.63
N ILE A 42 16.36 -9.69 0.78
CA ILE A 42 17.65 -10.13 0.25
C ILE A 42 18.53 -10.73 1.33
N ARG A 43 18.64 -10.07 2.49
CA ARG A 43 19.65 -10.43 3.51
C ARG A 43 19.13 -11.43 4.53
N ARG A 44 17.81 -11.43 4.77
CA ARG A 44 17.13 -12.39 5.66
C ARG A 44 16.43 -13.51 4.90
N ALA A 45 16.64 -13.59 3.58
CA ALA A 45 16.09 -14.66 2.78
C ALA A 45 16.61 -16.03 3.24
N PRO A 46 15.79 -17.10 3.16
CA PRO A 46 16.27 -18.46 3.35
C PRO A 46 17.47 -18.75 2.42
N PRO A 47 18.42 -19.60 2.84
CA PRO A 47 19.50 -20.04 1.97
C PRO A 47 18.95 -20.64 0.67
N PRO A 48 19.63 -20.45 -0.48
CA PRO A 48 19.17 -20.96 -1.78
C PRO A 48 18.89 -22.47 -1.80
N GLU A 49 19.53 -23.22 -0.90
CA GLU A 49 19.44 -24.67 -0.78
C GLU A 49 18.09 -25.15 -0.24
N GLU A 50 17.29 -24.26 0.38
CA GLU A 50 16.01 -24.64 0.98
C GLU A 50 14.82 -24.54 0.03
N GLU A 51 14.96 -23.99 -1.19
CA GLU A 51 13.88 -23.74 -2.17
C GLU A 51 12.58 -23.16 -1.55
N LYS A 52 12.68 -22.45 -0.43
CA LYS A 52 11.54 -21.86 0.27
C LYS A 52 11.30 -20.45 -0.22
N ILE A 53 10.03 -20.10 -0.39
CA ILE A 53 9.60 -18.71 -0.57
C ILE A 53 9.91 -17.98 0.73
N ASN A 54 10.55 -16.81 0.62
CA ASN A 54 10.78 -15.92 1.74
C ASN A 54 9.44 -15.31 2.21
N GLU A 55 8.83 -15.92 3.22
CA GLU A 55 7.54 -15.48 3.78
C GLU A 55 7.65 -14.18 4.60
N GLU A 56 8.86 -13.82 5.04
CA GLU A 56 9.13 -12.61 5.83
C GLU A 56 9.45 -11.38 4.96
N GLY A 57 9.65 -11.57 3.64
CA GLY A 57 9.94 -10.49 2.71
C GLY A 57 8.72 -9.60 2.47
N PHE A 58 8.87 -8.29 2.61
CA PHE A 58 7.76 -7.36 2.40
C PHE A 58 8.15 -6.12 1.59
N VAL A 59 7.12 -5.46 1.07
CA VAL A 59 7.18 -4.08 0.57
C VAL A 59 6.06 -3.27 1.22
N ASN A 60 6.21 -1.94 1.21
CA ASN A 60 5.17 -1.06 1.71
C ASN A 60 4.21 -0.67 0.57
N ILE A 61 2.91 -0.70 0.84
CA ILE A 61 1.89 -0.04 0.03
C ILE A 61 1.43 1.22 0.79
N ILE A 62 1.45 2.36 0.12
CA ILE A 62 0.99 3.65 0.64
C ILE A 62 -0.32 4.03 -0.07
N ASP A 63 -1.35 4.43 0.67
CA ASP A 63 -2.52 5.11 0.08
C ASP A 63 -2.18 6.57 -0.21
N ALA A 64 -2.15 6.91 -1.50
CA ALA A 64 -1.82 8.26 -1.97
C ALA A 64 -2.88 9.31 -1.62
N ARG A 65 -4.06 8.88 -1.14
CA ARG A 65 -5.16 9.76 -0.71
C ARG A 65 -5.29 9.85 0.81
N TRP A 66 -4.48 9.10 1.55
CA TRP A 66 -4.54 9.13 2.99
C TRP A 66 -4.05 10.49 3.51
N GLU A 67 -4.85 11.05 4.40
CA GLU A 67 -4.50 12.23 5.18
C GLU A 67 -4.83 11.90 6.64
N PRO A 68 -3.98 12.31 7.59
CA PRO A 68 -4.27 12.10 9.00
C PRO A 68 -5.54 12.87 9.35
N TYR A 69 -6.56 12.18 9.85
CA TYR A 69 -7.69 12.87 10.46
C TYR A 69 -7.24 13.50 11.79
N SER A 70 -7.95 14.57 12.19
CA SER A 70 -7.65 15.26 13.44
C SER A 70 -7.77 14.26 14.60
N GLN A 71 -6.69 14.08 15.35
CA GLN A 71 -6.70 13.37 16.64
C GLN A 71 -7.40 14.17 17.74
N TRP A 72 -7.99 15.31 17.39
CA TRP A 72 -8.64 16.23 18.31
C TRP A 72 -10.04 16.53 17.81
N GLU A 73 -11.04 16.30 18.65
CA GLU A 73 -12.43 16.65 18.40
C GLU A 73 -12.92 17.53 19.55
N GLY A 74 -13.41 18.74 19.25
CA GLY A 74 -13.90 19.66 20.28
C GLY A 74 -12.84 20.16 21.28
N GLY A 75 -11.54 19.98 21.00
CA GLY A 75 -10.44 20.36 21.90
C GLY A 75 -10.00 19.24 22.85
N GLU A 76 -10.65 18.07 22.80
CA GLU A 76 -10.22 16.86 23.49
C GLU A 76 -9.48 15.94 22.52
N ARG A 77 -8.45 15.25 23.01
CA ARG A 77 -7.73 14.27 22.20
C ARG A 77 -8.62 13.04 22.10
N LEU A 78 -8.94 12.61 20.88
CA LEU A 78 -9.54 11.31 20.64
C LEU A 78 -8.56 10.26 21.20
N GLU A 79 -8.99 9.51 22.22
CA GLU A 79 -8.21 8.41 22.77
C GLU A 79 -8.07 7.35 21.67
N HIS A 80 -6.85 7.24 21.14
CA HIS A 80 -6.47 6.15 20.27
C HIS A 80 -5.51 5.25 21.06
N ASP A 81 -5.89 3.98 21.17
CA ASP A 81 -5.21 2.99 22.01
C ASP A 81 -4.00 2.33 21.32
N GLU A 82 -3.66 2.75 20.10
CA GLU A 82 -2.57 2.15 19.33
C GLU A 82 -1.21 2.70 19.75
N GLU A 83 -0.24 1.80 19.91
CA GLU A 83 1.15 2.16 20.15
C GLU A 83 1.66 3.11 19.05
N PRO A 84 2.26 4.28 19.40
CA PRO A 84 2.68 5.27 18.43
C PRO A 84 3.61 4.67 17.37
N LEU A 85 3.19 4.70 16.11
CA LEU A 85 4.01 4.31 14.97
C LEU A 85 4.45 5.57 14.24
N GLU A 86 5.75 5.86 14.26
CA GLU A 86 6.32 7.08 13.68
C GLU A 86 5.64 8.38 14.19
N GLY A 87 5.15 8.36 15.44
CA GLY A 87 4.42 9.46 16.05
C GLY A 87 2.92 9.51 15.71
N CYS A 88 2.43 8.59 14.87
CA CYS A 88 1.01 8.41 14.58
C CYS A 88 0.39 7.38 15.53
N THR A 89 -0.64 7.77 16.28
CA THR A 89 -1.43 6.88 17.14
C THR A 89 -2.72 6.43 16.48
N LEU A 90 -2.95 6.78 15.21
CA LEU A 90 -4.13 6.31 14.48
C LEU A 90 -3.99 4.82 14.18
N LEU A 91 -5.13 4.14 14.08
CA LEU A 91 -5.18 2.76 13.61
C LEU A 91 -4.67 2.67 12.16
N ASP A 92 -5.23 3.50 11.28
CA ASP A 92 -4.77 3.67 9.90
C ASP A 92 -3.71 4.77 9.80
N VAL A 93 -2.48 4.35 9.47
CA VAL A 93 -1.31 5.22 9.33
C VAL A 93 -0.99 5.57 7.87
N GLY A 94 -1.86 5.18 6.93
CA GLY A 94 -1.76 5.49 5.51
C GLY A 94 -0.85 4.57 4.70
N TRP A 95 -0.25 3.57 5.36
CA TRP A 95 0.57 2.56 4.70
C TRP A 95 0.49 1.22 5.43
N MET A 96 0.69 0.14 4.69
CA MET A 96 0.74 -1.23 5.23
C MET A 96 1.85 -2.04 4.57
N ARG A 97 2.29 -3.12 5.21
CA ARG A 97 3.24 -4.08 4.63
C ARG A 97 2.49 -5.19 3.92
N VAL A 98 2.97 -5.58 2.75
CA VAL A 98 2.43 -6.73 2.01
C VAL A 98 3.57 -7.62 1.54
N ARG A 99 3.28 -8.91 1.28
CA ARG A 99 4.31 -9.80 0.74
C ARG A 99 4.84 -9.30 -0.60
N TYR A 100 6.16 -9.29 -0.74
CA TYR A 100 6.82 -8.75 -1.93
C TYR A 100 6.54 -9.56 -3.20
N ASP A 101 6.37 -10.87 -3.08
CA ASP A 101 6.18 -11.82 -4.17
C ASP A 101 4.74 -11.83 -4.71
N GLY A 102 3.77 -11.39 -3.90
CA GLY A 102 2.35 -11.30 -4.22
C GLY A 102 1.85 -9.87 -4.48
N VAL A 103 2.70 -8.84 -4.41
CA VAL A 103 2.24 -7.44 -4.44
C VAL A 103 1.36 -7.11 -5.64
N MET A 104 1.70 -7.60 -6.84
CA MET A 104 0.96 -7.30 -8.07
C MET A 104 -0.26 -8.20 -8.29
N THR A 105 -0.17 -9.47 -7.91
CA THR A 105 -1.17 -10.50 -8.22
C THR A 105 -2.17 -10.74 -7.08
N GLY A 106 -1.75 -10.53 -5.83
CA GLY A 106 -2.55 -10.60 -4.63
C GLY A 106 -2.98 -9.21 -4.18
N SER A 107 -2.07 -8.43 -3.59
CA SER A 107 -2.41 -7.14 -2.95
C SER A 107 -3.13 -6.18 -3.88
N TYR A 108 -2.56 -5.94 -5.06
CA TYR A 108 -3.18 -5.05 -6.06
C TYR A 108 -4.51 -5.60 -6.59
N TYR A 109 -4.71 -6.91 -6.61
CA TYR A 109 -5.99 -7.50 -7.01
C TYR A 109 -7.09 -7.19 -6.00
N TYR A 110 -6.82 -7.37 -4.70
CA TYR A 110 -7.81 -7.10 -3.65
C TYR A 110 -8.07 -5.60 -3.44
N LEU A 111 -7.06 -4.76 -3.63
CA LEU A 111 -7.15 -3.28 -3.51
C LEU A 111 -7.94 -2.58 -4.64
N ARG A 112 -8.66 -3.32 -5.49
CA ARG A 112 -9.37 -2.77 -6.67
C ARG A 112 -10.64 -2.00 -6.34
N ASN A 113 -11.35 -2.38 -5.29
CA ASN A 113 -12.69 -1.86 -4.99
C ASN A 113 -12.63 -0.57 -4.14
N GLN A 114 -13.76 0.15 -4.07
CA GLN A 114 -13.95 1.16 -3.02
C GLN A 114 -14.06 0.46 -1.67
N GLY A 115 -13.49 1.06 -0.61
CA GLY A 115 -13.42 0.45 0.73
C GLY A 115 -12.47 -0.76 0.84
N ALA A 116 -11.76 -1.12 -0.24
CA ALA A 116 -10.81 -2.24 -0.19
C ALA A 116 -9.66 -1.99 0.80
N TRP A 117 -9.23 -0.73 0.95
CA TRP A 117 -8.24 -0.35 1.95
C TRP A 117 -8.70 -0.74 3.35
N ASP A 118 -9.90 -0.33 3.76
CA ASP A 118 -10.44 -0.59 5.10
C ASP A 118 -10.53 -2.10 5.42
N HIS A 119 -10.74 -2.95 4.40
CA HIS A 119 -10.83 -4.40 4.57
C HIS A 119 -9.44 -5.07 4.62
N GLU A 120 -8.55 -4.67 3.71
CA GLU A 120 -7.22 -5.28 3.54
C GLU A 120 -6.19 -4.73 4.51
N TYR A 121 -6.41 -3.53 5.06
CA TYR A 121 -5.45 -2.83 5.90
C TYR A 121 -5.08 -3.66 7.13
N ARG A 122 -3.76 -3.79 7.34
CA ARG A 122 -3.18 -4.27 8.59
C ARG A 122 -2.14 -3.26 9.04
N ARG A 123 -2.21 -2.90 10.32
CA ARG A 123 -1.31 -1.91 10.89
C ARG A 123 0.11 -2.50 10.95
N PRO A 124 1.12 -1.85 10.37
CA PRO A 124 2.51 -2.29 10.53
C PRO A 124 2.87 -2.44 12.02
N PRO A 125 3.69 -3.45 12.38
CA PRO A 125 4.58 -4.22 11.51
C PRO A 125 3.96 -5.48 10.87
N GLU A 126 2.66 -5.73 11.04
CA GLU A 126 1.98 -6.89 10.43
C GLU A 126 2.11 -6.87 8.89
N ILE A 127 2.33 -8.04 8.29
CA ILE A 127 2.45 -8.22 6.85
C ILE A 127 1.15 -8.86 6.36
N VAL A 128 0.49 -8.23 5.38
CA VAL A 128 -0.71 -8.80 4.76
C VAL A 128 -0.32 -9.97 3.85
N GLU A 129 -0.90 -11.13 4.13
CA GLU A 129 -0.82 -12.34 3.32
C GLU A 129 -2.08 -12.45 2.44
N GLN A 130 -1.90 -12.48 1.11
CA GLN A 130 -2.97 -12.55 0.10
C GLN A 130 -2.75 -13.68 -0.87
#